data_AF-A0A396ZZY5-F1
#
_entry.id   AF-A0A396ZZY5-F1
#
_cell.length_a   1.000
_cell.length_b   1.000
_cell.length_c   1.000
_cell.angle_alpha   90.00
_cell.angle_beta   90.00
_cell.angle_gamma   90.00
#
_symmetry.space_group_name_H-M   'P 1'
#
loop_
_entity.id
_entity.type
_entity.pdbx_description
1 polymer ?
#
loop_
_entity_poly.entity_id
_entity_poly.type
_entity_poly.pdbx_seq_one_letter_code
_entity_poly.pdbx_strand_id
1 'polypeptide(L)'
;MQEPSWRNTLVGLVYVVGSVGLSLQFVFTLGRHTTNDFYWAHFNTTGMQSYLADLCNVQLPLLQAPTAIEFNRSMAIPKDYTGPNTLVSVSPARARSFLLQTMPLDQIVPSLQTSTVAANFKYMTPYCWVDFNRTFEMAHTAKRQQRCLLHDHDNAAVYLESILRNAKPQDIVKSSYFSDLNSTIFAALYESNAGREWMTFLQTHEVAPVAVEIATWRDAGLTKWIVQVNNANDQGLLETITVVNALGITSTITIGRVPIRARGGAAWTTANAYFGIWNDLAICSTYFGCSLVRGASNHFEAMGLDWDADVVAEEVPSPTTLLVRRYIGPFGSLDLRFVAVPPVLLNLVAEFLRQYYDELQRDATAREAYRAFVPVNVDPIPPAWNGLSFYGGNPLCAGHVTRAYPQETFGFYEACDNSVPYTIVLGSDSAVFALLAMGPLPRVNAKVEICGMCRTKQLDCHDALSMASTVRENIPALSGFPPQQPALLSVLATLNLTM
;
A
#
# COMPACT_ATOMS: atom_id res chain seq x y z
N MET A 1 41.23 -43.59 60.97
CA MET A 1 40.28 -42.68 60.30
C MET A 1 40.17 -41.44 61.15
N GLN A 2 40.77 -40.32 60.73
CA GLN A 2 40.72 -39.06 61.49
C GLN A 2 39.31 -38.48 61.39
N GLU A 3 38.68 -38.21 62.54
CA GLU A 3 37.38 -37.54 62.56
C GLU A 3 37.51 -36.15 61.91
N PRO A 4 36.60 -35.78 61.00
CA PRO A 4 36.64 -34.49 60.35
C PRO A 4 36.53 -33.38 61.41
N SER A 5 37.46 -32.42 61.35
CA SER A 5 37.38 -31.17 62.11
C SER A 5 36.00 -30.54 61.94
N TRP A 6 35.35 -30.16 63.03
CA TRP A 6 34.02 -29.55 63.04
C TRP A 6 33.89 -28.34 62.07
N ARG A 7 35.01 -27.66 61.77
CA ARG A 7 35.09 -26.58 60.77
C ARG A 7 34.86 -27.07 59.35
N ASN A 8 35.40 -28.24 58.98
CA ASN A 8 35.21 -28.85 57.66
C ASN A 8 33.76 -29.31 57.49
N THR A 9 33.16 -29.88 58.53
CA THR A 9 31.73 -30.26 58.54
C THR A 9 30.83 -29.04 58.36
N LEU A 10 31.13 -27.93 59.02
CA LEU A 10 30.35 -26.69 58.93
C LEU A 10 30.45 -26.03 57.55
N VAL A 11 31.66 -26.00 56.95
CA VAL A 11 31.86 -25.53 55.57
C VAL A 11 31.11 -26.43 54.57
N GLY A 12 31.15 -27.76 54.76
CA GLY A 12 30.39 -28.70 53.93
C GLY A 12 28.88 -28.48 54.02
N LEU A 13 28.35 -28.25 55.22
CA LEU A 13 26.92 -27.93 55.44
C LEU A 13 26.52 -26.62 54.77
N VAL A 14 27.31 -25.56 54.93
CA VAL A 14 27.07 -24.26 54.28
C VAL A 14 27.12 -24.40 52.75
N TYR A 15 28.07 -25.17 52.22
CA TYR A 15 28.17 -25.44 50.79
C TYR A 15 26.94 -26.18 50.27
N VAL A 16 26.48 -27.23 50.96
CA VAL A 16 25.29 -28.00 50.55
C VAL A 16 24.03 -27.14 50.62
N VAL A 17 23.80 -26.43 51.73
CA VAL A 17 22.62 -25.54 51.87
C VAL A 17 22.66 -24.43 50.84
N GLY A 18 23.83 -23.82 50.60
CA GLY A 18 24.02 -22.81 49.57
C GLY A 18 23.75 -23.34 48.17
N SER A 19 24.28 -24.53 47.83
CA SER A 19 24.09 -25.17 46.53
C SER A 19 22.63 -25.55 46.27
N VAL A 20 21.94 -26.10 47.28
CA VAL A 20 20.50 -26.39 47.20
C VAL A 20 19.70 -25.10 47.07
N GLY A 21 20.03 -24.07 47.85
CA GLY A 21 19.39 -22.75 47.76
C GLY A 21 19.54 -22.11 46.38
N LEU A 22 20.74 -22.14 45.80
CA LEU A 22 21.01 -21.67 44.44
C LEU A 22 20.27 -22.49 43.38
N SER A 23 20.17 -23.81 43.56
CA SER A 23 19.45 -24.69 42.63
C SER A 23 17.95 -24.40 42.65
N LEU A 24 17.36 -24.20 43.84
CA LEU A 24 15.96 -23.81 43.97
C LEU A 24 15.71 -22.44 43.34
N GLN A 25 16.59 -21.47 43.57
CA GLN A 25 16.50 -20.15 42.97
C GLN A 25 16.62 -20.20 41.44
N PHE A 26 17.50 -21.05 40.90
CA PHE A 26 17.64 -21.28 39.47
C PHE A 26 16.35 -21.85 38.86
N VAL A 27 15.79 -22.92 39.44
CA VAL A 27 14.54 -23.52 38.96
C VAL A 27 13.38 -22.54 39.04
N PHE A 28 13.28 -21.77 40.12
CA PHE A 28 12.23 -20.76 40.27
C PHE A 28 12.35 -19.64 39.23
N THR A 29 13.56 -19.20 38.93
CA THR A 29 13.82 -18.20 37.89
C THR A 29 13.50 -18.76 36.52
N LEU A 30 14.05 -19.94 36.19
CA LEU A 30 13.87 -20.60 34.91
C LEU A 30 12.38 -20.91 34.65
N GLY A 31 11.65 -21.37 35.67
CA GLY A 31 10.24 -21.70 35.58
C GLY A 31 9.35 -20.54 35.11
N ARG A 32 9.74 -19.28 35.37
CA ARG A 32 9.02 -18.10 34.86
C ARG A 32 9.25 -17.89 33.36
N HIS A 33 10.45 -18.17 32.89
CA HIS A 33 10.83 -18.02 31.49
C HIS A 33 10.31 -19.17 30.63
N THR A 34 10.29 -20.40 31.11
CA THR A 34 9.85 -21.60 30.36
C THR A 34 8.33 -21.75 30.21
N THR A 35 7.57 -20.68 30.45
CA THR A 35 6.10 -20.68 30.31
C THR A 35 5.64 -20.51 28.86
N ASN A 36 6.56 -20.18 27.95
CA ASN A 36 6.32 -19.95 26.53
C ASN A 36 7.58 -20.27 25.70
N ASP A 37 7.39 -20.44 24.40
CA ASP A 37 8.46 -20.84 23.46
C ASP A 37 9.52 -19.74 23.23
N PHE A 38 9.22 -18.48 23.59
CA PHE A 38 10.15 -17.35 23.48
C PHE A 38 11.10 -17.25 24.69
N TYR A 39 10.84 -18.00 25.76
CA TYR A 39 11.58 -17.90 27.03
C TYR A 39 11.49 -16.50 27.69
N TRP A 40 10.43 -15.76 27.42
CA TRP A 40 10.21 -14.41 27.98
C TRP A 40 9.34 -14.51 29.23
N ALA A 41 9.86 -14.12 30.39
CA ALA A 41 9.09 -14.17 31.62
C ALA A 41 7.82 -13.31 31.50
N HIS A 42 6.69 -13.85 31.96
CA HIS A 42 5.38 -13.19 31.94
C HIS A 42 4.82 -12.86 30.54
N PHE A 43 5.38 -13.42 29.47
CA PHE A 43 4.79 -13.27 28.14
C PHE A 43 3.37 -13.84 28.10
N ASN A 44 2.43 -13.05 27.60
CA ASN A 44 1.05 -13.46 27.39
C ASN A 44 0.64 -13.25 25.93
N THR A 45 -0.22 -14.14 25.45
CA THR A 45 -0.79 -14.06 24.10
C THR A 45 -1.95 -13.07 24.03
N THR A 46 -2.53 -12.70 25.19
CA THR A 46 -3.71 -11.82 25.28
C THR A 46 -3.39 -10.36 25.05
N GLY A 47 -2.16 -9.92 25.34
CA GLY A 47 -1.73 -8.51 25.29
C GLY A 47 -0.33 -8.31 24.69
N MET A 48 0.68 -9.00 25.22
CA MET A 48 2.09 -8.78 24.86
C MET A 48 2.38 -9.21 23.41
N GLN A 49 1.78 -10.31 22.94
CA GLN A 49 1.87 -10.71 21.54
C GLN A 49 1.24 -9.67 20.59
N SER A 50 0.06 -9.15 20.93
CA SER A 50 -0.62 -8.14 20.11
C SER A 50 0.10 -6.79 20.15
N TYR A 51 0.69 -6.41 21.29
CA TYR A 51 1.55 -5.23 21.40
C TYR A 51 2.76 -5.32 20.48
N LEU A 52 3.45 -6.47 20.46
CA LEU A 52 4.60 -6.67 19.57
C LEU A 52 4.18 -6.56 18.09
N ALA A 53 3.03 -7.13 17.73
CA ALA A 53 2.49 -7.02 16.38
C ALA A 53 2.13 -5.57 16.01
N ASP A 54 1.43 -4.85 16.89
CA ASP A 54 1.08 -3.44 16.67
C ASP A 54 2.31 -2.54 16.58
N LEU A 55 3.33 -2.80 17.40
CA LEU A 55 4.59 -2.07 17.34
C LEU A 55 5.24 -2.22 15.97
N CYS A 56 5.33 -3.45 15.46
CA CYS A 56 5.82 -3.68 14.11
C CYS A 56 4.94 -2.97 13.06
N ASN A 57 3.61 -3.06 13.17
CA ASN A 57 2.69 -2.44 12.22
C ASN A 57 2.77 -0.90 12.19
N VAL A 58 3.07 -0.26 13.33
CA VAL A 58 3.28 1.19 13.42
C VAL A 58 4.63 1.59 12.81
N GLN A 59 5.68 0.80 13.03
CA GLN A 59 7.04 1.16 12.60
C GLN A 59 7.32 0.80 11.13
N LEU A 60 6.82 -0.33 10.62
CA LEU A 60 7.11 -0.81 9.27
C LEU A 60 6.82 0.20 8.14
N PRO A 61 5.74 1.00 8.17
CA PRO A 61 5.51 2.03 7.16
C PRO A 61 6.48 3.22 7.23
N LEU A 62 7.14 3.42 8.37
CA LEU A 62 8.06 4.54 8.62
C LEU A 62 9.52 4.19 8.28
N LEU A 63 9.86 2.89 8.28
CA LEU A 63 11.22 2.43 8.01
C LEU A 63 11.54 2.39 6.52
N GLN A 64 12.68 2.98 6.16
CA GLN A 64 13.20 2.98 4.78
C GLN A 64 14.31 1.94 4.56
N ALA A 65 14.92 1.47 5.65
CA ALA A 65 15.98 0.49 5.63
C ALA A 65 15.90 -0.40 6.89
N PRO A 66 16.46 -1.62 6.84
CA PRO A 66 16.58 -2.48 8.01
C PRO A 66 17.27 -1.73 9.16
N THR A 67 16.55 -1.52 10.26
CA THR A 67 17.01 -0.72 11.40
C THR A 67 16.68 -1.45 12.69
N ALA A 68 17.57 -1.40 13.66
CA ALA A 68 17.29 -1.88 15.00
C ALA A 68 16.30 -0.94 15.70
N ILE A 69 15.20 -1.48 16.20
CA ILE A 69 14.23 -0.73 16.99
C ILE A 69 14.54 -0.96 18.46
N GLU A 70 14.81 0.12 19.19
CA GLU A 70 14.99 0.06 20.64
C GLU A 70 13.63 0.07 21.36
N PHE A 71 13.42 -0.87 22.28
CA PHE A 71 12.25 -0.87 23.15
C PHE A 71 12.40 0.19 24.25
N ASN A 72 12.02 1.44 23.95
CA ASN A 72 12.04 2.56 24.87
C ASN A 72 10.69 3.30 24.90
N ARG A 73 10.57 4.36 25.70
CA ARG A 73 9.32 5.13 25.88
C ARG A 73 8.76 5.73 24.59
N SER A 74 9.61 6.04 23.61
CA SER A 74 9.18 6.60 22.32
C SER A 74 8.40 5.60 21.45
N MET A 75 8.46 4.31 21.79
CA MET A 75 7.72 3.24 21.12
C MET A 75 6.33 2.99 21.75
N ALA A 76 5.89 3.86 22.67
CA ALA A 76 4.57 3.71 23.29
C ALA A 76 3.46 3.78 22.24
N ILE A 77 2.47 2.90 22.39
CA ILE A 77 1.27 2.85 21.54
C ILE A 77 0.08 3.25 22.41
N PRO A 78 -0.79 4.19 21.97
CA PRO A 78 -1.95 4.65 22.73
C PRO A 78 -3.08 3.61 22.68
N LYS A 79 -2.84 2.43 23.22
CA LYS A 79 -3.75 1.29 23.22
C LYS A 79 -3.61 0.50 24.53
N ASP A 80 -4.73 0.02 25.05
CA ASP A 80 -4.75 -0.81 26.24
C ASP A 80 -4.51 -2.28 25.87
N TYR A 81 -3.45 -2.86 26.46
CA TYR A 81 -3.06 -4.26 26.27
C TYR A 81 -3.33 -5.14 27.51
N THR A 82 -3.99 -4.59 28.53
CA THR A 82 -4.28 -5.32 29.78
C THR A 82 -5.53 -6.20 29.68
N GLY A 83 -6.34 -6.02 28.64
CA GLY A 83 -7.55 -6.79 28.40
C GLY A 83 -7.28 -8.27 28.06
N PRO A 84 -8.31 -9.14 28.22
CA PRO A 84 -8.18 -10.57 27.94
C PRO A 84 -8.10 -10.89 26.45
N ASN A 85 -8.57 -9.99 25.57
CA ASN A 85 -8.58 -10.16 24.11
C ASN A 85 -8.19 -8.84 23.44
N THR A 86 -6.90 -8.66 23.16
CA THR A 86 -6.44 -7.47 22.43
C THR A 86 -6.24 -7.83 20.95
N LEU A 87 -6.94 -7.10 20.07
CA LEU A 87 -6.85 -7.33 18.63
C LEU A 87 -5.65 -6.61 18.05
N VAL A 88 -5.03 -7.16 17.00
CA VAL A 88 -3.96 -6.49 16.26
C VAL A 88 -4.56 -5.51 15.25
N SER A 89 -4.04 -4.29 15.21
CA SER A 89 -4.41 -3.25 14.26
C SER A 89 -3.61 -3.41 12.97
N VAL A 90 -4.31 -3.72 11.88
CA VAL A 90 -3.71 -3.91 10.54
C VAL A 90 -4.33 -2.89 9.59
N SER A 91 -3.49 -2.13 8.88
CA SER A 91 -3.96 -1.20 7.85
C SER A 91 -4.27 -1.95 6.56
N PRO A 92 -5.50 -1.88 6.02
CA PRO A 92 -5.80 -2.46 4.71
C PRO A 92 -5.00 -1.83 3.57
N ALA A 93 -4.48 -0.61 3.76
CA ALA A 93 -3.60 0.05 2.80
C ALA A 93 -2.18 -0.54 2.77
N ARG A 94 -1.80 -1.35 3.77
CA ARG A 94 -0.45 -1.91 3.89
C ARG A 94 -0.09 -2.79 2.69
N ALA A 95 -0.98 -3.71 2.30
CA ALA A 95 -0.81 -4.55 1.13
C ALA A 95 -0.56 -3.72 -0.14
N ARG A 96 -1.35 -2.66 -0.34
CA ARG A 96 -1.22 -1.73 -1.47
C ARG A 96 0.09 -0.97 -1.46
N SER A 97 0.45 -0.43 -0.30
CA SER A 97 1.70 0.31 -0.16
C SER A 97 2.92 -0.55 -0.48
N PHE A 98 2.84 -1.87 -0.30
CA PHE A 98 3.92 -2.79 -0.61
C PHE A 98 3.88 -3.29 -2.06
N LEU A 99 2.72 -3.79 -2.52
CA LEU A 99 2.57 -4.48 -3.81
C LEU A 99 2.47 -3.54 -5.02
N LEU A 100 2.10 -2.27 -4.81
CA LEU A 100 2.00 -1.27 -5.90
C LEU A 100 3.25 -0.39 -6.04
N GLN A 101 4.25 -0.59 -5.19
CA GLN A 101 5.59 -0.04 -5.39
C GLN A 101 6.36 -0.85 -6.44
N THR A 102 7.54 -0.38 -6.81
CA THR A 102 8.45 -1.11 -7.69
C THR A 102 8.84 -2.44 -7.06
N MET A 103 8.44 -3.54 -7.69
CA MET A 103 8.82 -4.87 -7.24
C MET A 103 10.23 -5.22 -7.76
N PRO A 104 11.15 -5.69 -6.89
CA PRO A 104 12.46 -6.16 -7.32
C PRO A 104 12.37 -7.33 -8.31
N LEU A 105 13.24 -7.34 -9.32
CA LEU A 105 13.23 -8.37 -10.37
C LEU A 105 13.48 -9.79 -9.83
N ASP A 106 14.30 -9.90 -8.78
CA ASP A 106 14.59 -11.15 -8.05
C ASP A 106 13.41 -11.66 -7.22
N GLN A 107 12.35 -10.87 -7.03
CA GLN A 107 11.12 -11.30 -6.40
C GLN A 107 10.03 -11.62 -7.43
N ILE A 108 9.84 -10.75 -8.44
CA ILE A 108 8.77 -10.93 -9.42
C ILE A 108 9.04 -12.07 -10.39
N VAL A 109 10.27 -12.24 -10.91
CA VAL A 109 10.56 -13.30 -11.88
C VAL A 109 10.26 -14.69 -11.30
N PRO A 110 10.72 -15.07 -10.09
CA PRO A 110 10.31 -16.33 -9.47
C PRO A 110 8.80 -16.45 -9.26
N SER A 111 8.12 -15.35 -8.90
CA SER A 111 6.66 -15.34 -8.73
C SER A 111 5.94 -15.64 -10.05
N LEU A 112 6.40 -15.08 -11.17
CA LEU A 112 5.86 -15.37 -12.50
C LEU A 112 6.07 -16.83 -12.90
N GLN A 113 7.27 -17.38 -12.66
CA GLN A 113 7.64 -18.75 -13.01
C GLN A 113 6.91 -19.84 -12.21
N THR A 114 6.45 -19.50 -11.00
CA THR A 114 5.73 -20.43 -10.12
C THR A 114 4.21 -20.31 -10.23
N SER A 115 3.71 -19.27 -10.90
CA SER A 115 2.29 -18.98 -11.07
C SER A 115 1.76 -19.49 -12.41
N THR A 116 0.46 -19.78 -12.49
CA THR A 116 -0.18 -20.12 -13.77
C THR A 116 -0.30 -18.88 -14.67
N VAL A 117 -0.34 -19.07 -15.99
CA VAL A 117 -0.57 -17.97 -16.95
C VAL A 117 -1.84 -17.18 -16.60
N ALA A 118 -2.92 -17.89 -16.24
CA ALA A 118 -4.18 -17.26 -15.86
C ALA A 118 -4.10 -16.42 -14.58
N ALA A 119 -3.29 -16.84 -13.59
CA ALA A 119 -3.04 -16.07 -12.38
C ALA A 119 -2.17 -14.84 -12.69
N ASN A 120 -1.15 -15.00 -13.52
CA ASN A 120 -0.28 -13.90 -13.94
C ASN A 120 -1.04 -12.82 -14.72
N PHE A 121 -2.06 -13.17 -15.51
CA PHE A 121 -2.94 -12.19 -16.16
C PHE A 121 -3.83 -11.40 -15.20
N LYS A 122 -3.82 -11.71 -13.89
CA LYS A 122 -4.47 -10.89 -12.86
C LYS A 122 -3.60 -9.73 -12.37
N TYR A 123 -2.33 -9.63 -12.79
CA TYR A 123 -1.58 -8.39 -12.66
C TYR A 123 -2.22 -7.31 -13.53
N MET A 124 -2.71 -6.26 -12.89
CA MET A 124 -3.48 -5.20 -13.53
C MET A 124 -2.53 -4.25 -14.24
N THR A 125 -2.27 -4.51 -15.51
CA THR A 125 -1.39 -3.71 -16.35
C THR A 125 -1.94 -3.67 -17.76
N PRO A 126 -2.15 -2.49 -18.36
CA PRO A 126 -2.50 -2.40 -19.77
C PRO A 126 -1.22 -2.54 -20.58
N TYR A 127 -1.14 -3.58 -21.39
CA TYR A 127 0.06 -3.89 -22.17
C TYR A 127 0.32 -2.79 -23.21
N CYS A 128 1.58 -2.45 -23.38
CA CYS A 128 2.05 -1.53 -24.40
C CYS A 128 2.68 -2.29 -25.57
N TRP A 129 3.27 -3.46 -25.30
CA TRP A 129 3.90 -4.31 -26.31
C TRP A 129 3.65 -5.80 -26.05
N VAL A 130 3.67 -6.58 -27.13
CA VAL A 130 3.73 -8.04 -27.04
C VAL A 130 5.12 -8.47 -26.61
N ASP A 131 6.17 -7.96 -27.27
CA ASP A 131 7.54 -8.45 -27.21
C ASP A 131 8.52 -7.42 -26.60
N PHE A 132 9.64 -7.89 -26.04
CA PHE A 132 10.69 -7.03 -25.46
C PHE A 132 11.36 -6.12 -26.48
N ASN A 133 11.38 -6.50 -27.75
CA ASN A 133 11.91 -5.68 -28.83
C ASN A 133 10.94 -4.55 -29.26
N ARG A 134 9.75 -4.46 -28.65
CA ARG A 134 8.72 -3.45 -28.93
C ARG A 134 8.27 -3.45 -30.39
N THR A 135 8.31 -4.61 -31.03
CA THR A 135 7.94 -4.78 -32.44
C THR A 135 6.42 -4.69 -32.62
N PHE A 136 5.67 -5.25 -31.67
CA PHE A 136 4.21 -5.33 -31.74
C PHE A 136 3.60 -4.48 -30.63
N GLU A 137 3.01 -3.36 -31.00
CA GLU A 137 2.36 -2.43 -30.08
C GLU A 137 0.94 -2.90 -29.71
N MET A 138 0.48 -2.59 -28.49
CA MET A 138 -0.81 -3.05 -27.96
C MET A 138 -1.65 -1.99 -27.25
N ALA A 139 -1.15 -0.78 -27.00
CA ALA A 139 -1.93 0.18 -26.23
C ALA A 139 -3.23 0.57 -26.95
N HIS A 140 -4.31 0.73 -26.17
CA HIS A 140 -5.64 1.05 -26.70
C HIS A 140 -5.74 2.38 -27.47
N THR A 141 -4.77 3.28 -27.33
CA THR A 141 -4.71 4.52 -28.11
C THR A 141 -3.28 4.84 -28.50
N ALA A 142 -3.09 5.50 -29.64
CA ALA A 142 -1.77 5.99 -30.07
C ALA A 142 -1.12 6.93 -29.04
N LYS A 143 -1.94 7.78 -28.39
CA LYS A 143 -1.46 8.66 -27.31
C LYS A 143 -0.92 7.86 -26.13
N ARG A 144 -1.59 6.79 -25.72
CA ARG A 144 -1.08 5.91 -24.65
C ARG A 144 0.19 5.19 -25.09
N GLN A 145 0.24 4.69 -26.32
CA GLN A 145 1.43 4.05 -26.87
C GLN A 145 2.67 4.97 -26.78
N GLN A 146 2.50 6.24 -27.14
CA GLN A 146 3.56 7.25 -27.00
C GLN A 146 3.94 7.49 -25.53
N ARG A 147 2.97 7.54 -24.61
CA ARG A 147 3.29 7.63 -23.17
C ARG A 147 4.09 6.42 -22.69
N CYS A 148 3.76 5.21 -23.15
CA CYS A 148 4.52 4.01 -22.81
C CYS A 148 5.99 4.16 -23.21
N LEU A 149 6.25 4.62 -24.45
CA LEU A 149 7.62 4.87 -24.93
C LEU A 149 8.38 5.86 -24.03
N LEU A 150 7.71 6.91 -23.56
CA LEU A 150 8.33 7.96 -22.74
C LEU A 150 8.57 7.54 -21.28
N HIS A 151 7.69 6.74 -20.68
CA HIS A 151 7.64 6.54 -19.23
C HIS A 151 7.70 5.10 -18.74
N ASP A 152 7.34 4.14 -19.59
CA ASP A 152 7.18 2.73 -19.24
C ASP A 152 8.01 1.77 -20.11
N HIS A 153 8.89 2.28 -20.99
CA HIS A 153 9.73 1.42 -21.84
C HIS A 153 10.68 0.51 -21.02
N ASP A 154 11.06 0.93 -19.82
CA ASP A 154 11.89 0.19 -18.85
C ASP A 154 11.06 -0.64 -17.85
N ASN A 155 9.74 -0.60 -17.95
CA ASN A 155 8.81 -1.33 -17.07
C ASN A 155 8.41 -2.68 -17.68
N ALA A 156 8.98 -3.77 -17.19
CA ALA A 156 8.65 -5.12 -17.65
C ALA A 156 7.15 -5.47 -17.55
N ALA A 157 6.41 -4.84 -16.62
CA ALA A 157 4.99 -5.11 -16.45
C ALA A 157 4.12 -4.70 -17.66
N VAL A 158 4.60 -3.86 -18.58
CA VAL A 158 3.82 -3.46 -19.77
C VAL A 158 4.10 -4.32 -21.01
N TYR A 159 4.89 -5.38 -20.86
CA TYR A 159 5.26 -6.31 -21.93
C TYR A 159 4.58 -7.66 -21.70
N LEU A 160 3.79 -8.12 -22.67
CA LEU A 160 3.10 -9.41 -22.56
C LEU A 160 4.11 -10.58 -22.46
N GLU A 161 5.24 -10.43 -23.15
CA GLU A 161 6.33 -11.40 -23.14
C GLU A 161 6.81 -11.70 -21.73
N SER A 162 6.86 -10.73 -20.81
CA SER A 162 7.29 -10.97 -19.42
C SER A 162 6.47 -12.08 -18.75
N ILE A 163 5.17 -12.15 -19.03
CA ILE A 163 4.31 -13.23 -18.52
C ILE A 163 4.56 -14.52 -19.29
N LEU A 164 4.55 -14.45 -20.62
CA LEU A 164 4.52 -15.63 -21.48
C LEU A 164 5.86 -16.38 -21.49
N ARG A 165 7.00 -15.69 -21.49
CA ARG A 165 8.34 -16.30 -21.44
C ARG A 165 8.69 -16.94 -20.10
N ASN A 166 7.96 -16.58 -19.04
CA ASN A 166 8.10 -17.18 -17.71
C ASN A 166 7.15 -18.35 -17.48
N ALA A 167 6.36 -18.73 -18.48
CA ALA A 167 5.50 -19.91 -18.44
C ALA A 167 6.00 -20.95 -19.44
N LYS A 168 5.92 -22.23 -19.08
CA LYS A 168 6.28 -23.31 -20.03
C LYS A 168 5.35 -23.23 -21.24
N PRO A 169 5.85 -23.48 -22.48
CA PRO A 169 4.99 -23.44 -23.68
C PRO A 169 3.71 -24.27 -23.54
N GLN A 170 3.80 -25.43 -22.89
CA GLN A 170 2.66 -26.31 -22.65
C GLN A 170 1.60 -25.71 -21.72
N ASP A 171 2.02 -24.89 -20.75
CA ASP A 171 1.12 -24.24 -19.78
C ASP A 171 0.40 -23.05 -20.44
N ILE A 172 1.03 -22.40 -21.43
CA ILE A 172 0.39 -21.38 -22.27
C ILE A 172 -0.73 -22.01 -23.09
N VAL A 173 -0.45 -23.13 -23.78
CA VAL A 173 -1.46 -23.85 -24.59
C VAL A 173 -2.61 -24.38 -23.75
N LYS A 174 -2.33 -24.82 -22.51
CA LYS A 174 -3.35 -25.30 -21.56
C LYS A 174 -4.08 -24.18 -20.81
N SER A 175 -3.64 -22.93 -20.95
CA SER A 175 -4.27 -21.79 -20.29
C SER A 175 -5.71 -21.61 -20.78
N SER A 176 -6.61 -21.22 -19.88
CA SER A 176 -7.98 -20.85 -20.23
C SER A 176 -8.06 -19.67 -21.22
N TYR A 177 -6.98 -18.89 -21.34
CA TYR A 177 -6.90 -17.74 -22.25
C TYR A 177 -6.27 -18.06 -23.61
N PHE A 178 -5.86 -19.31 -23.88
CA PHE A 178 -5.14 -19.64 -25.12
C PHE A 178 -5.94 -19.32 -26.38
N SER A 179 -7.24 -19.65 -26.42
CA SER A 179 -8.11 -19.37 -27.57
C SER A 179 -8.22 -17.87 -27.86
N ASP A 180 -8.37 -17.06 -26.81
CA ASP A 180 -8.46 -15.60 -26.95
C ASP A 180 -7.13 -15.01 -27.38
N LEU A 181 -6.02 -15.44 -26.76
CA LEU A 181 -4.67 -15.03 -27.18
C LEU A 181 -4.41 -15.35 -28.66
N ASN A 182 -4.83 -16.55 -29.09
CA ASN A 182 -4.61 -16.98 -30.45
C ASN A 182 -5.38 -16.13 -31.47
N SER A 183 -6.65 -15.84 -31.19
CA SER A 183 -7.51 -15.07 -32.10
C SER A 183 -7.23 -13.56 -32.10
N THR A 184 -6.81 -12.99 -30.97
CA THR A 184 -6.68 -11.53 -30.82
C THR A 184 -5.25 -11.02 -30.93
N ILE A 185 -4.25 -11.86 -30.66
CA ILE A 185 -2.82 -11.48 -30.65
C ILE A 185 -2.02 -12.35 -31.61
N PHE A 186 -1.98 -13.67 -31.39
CA PHE A 186 -1.04 -14.53 -32.14
C PHE A 186 -1.34 -14.57 -33.64
N ALA A 187 -2.61 -14.56 -34.05
CA ALA A 187 -3.00 -14.49 -35.45
C ALA A 187 -2.36 -13.30 -36.18
N ALA A 188 -2.37 -12.11 -35.57
CA ALA A 188 -1.73 -10.91 -36.12
C ALA A 188 -0.19 -11.06 -36.23
N LEU A 189 0.44 -11.70 -35.24
CA LEU A 189 1.89 -11.93 -35.27
C LEU A 189 2.31 -12.83 -36.44
N TYR A 190 1.51 -13.83 -36.78
CA TYR A 190 1.78 -14.73 -37.91
C TYR A 190 1.81 -14.03 -39.28
N GLU A 191 1.32 -12.79 -39.39
CA GLU A 191 1.34 -12.00 -40.63
C GLU A 191 2.74 -11.46 -40.99
N SER A 192 3.68 -11.43 -40.04
CA SER A 192 5.03 -10.88 -40.23
C SER A 192 6.14 -11.93 -39.99
N ASN A 193 7.34 -11.71 -40.55
CA ASN A 193 8.51 -12.55 -40.27
C ASN A 193 8.92 -12.49 -38.79
N ALA A 194 9.03 -11.27 -38.24
CA ALA A 194 9.39 -11.07 -36.84
C ALA A 194 8.39 -11.75 -35.88
N GLY A 195 7.10 -11.73 -36.21
CA GLY A 195 6.08 -12.36 -35.38
C GLY A 195 6.12 -13.89 -35.48
N ARG A 196 6.40 -14.45 -36.66
CA ARG A 196 6.68 -15.90 -36.81
C ARG A 196 7.91 -16.35 -36.01
N GLU A 197 8.97 -15.55 -35.99
CA GLU A 197 10.16 -15.81 -35.17
C GLU A 197 9.82 -15.80 -33.67
N TRP A 198 9.10 -14.77 -33.21
CA TRP A 198 8.66 -14.67 -31.82
C TRP A 198 7.72 -15.82 -31.41
N MET A 199 6.78 -16.22 -32.28
CA MET A 199 5.91 -17.37 -32.04
C MET A 199 6.70 -18.68 -31.98
N THR A 200 7.73 -18.85 -32.82
CA THR A 200 8.61 -20.01 -32.77
C THR A 200 9.37 -20.06 -31.45
N PHE A 201 9.94 -18.94 -31.01
CA PHE A 201 10.52 -18.81 -29.67
C PHE A 201 9.50 -19.22 -28.60
N LEU A 202 8.30 -18.65 -28.60
CA LEU A 202 7.31 -18.94 -27.56
C LEU A 202 6.91 -20.42 -27.50
N GLN A 203 6.85 -21.10 -28.64
CA GLN A 203 6.52 -22.52 -28.74
C GLN A 203 7.65 -23.46 -28.29
N THR A 204 8.90 -23.01 -28.37
CA THR A 204 10.09 -23.88 -28.22
C THR A 204 10.98 -23.52 -27.04
N HIS A 205 10.77 -22.37 -26.41
CA HIS A 205 11.62 -21.93 -25.31
C HIS A 205 11.50 -22.83 -24.08
N GLU A 206 12.56 -22.82 -23.28
CA GLU A 206 12.56 -23.35 -21.92
C GLU A 206 12.54 -22.18 -20.94
N VAL A 207 11.82 -22.34 -19.82
CA VAL A 207 11.80 -21.32 -18.77
C VAL A 207 13.21 -21.19 -18.19
N ALA A 208 13.82 -20.02 -18.38
CA ALA A 208 15.19 -19.77 -17.99
C ALA A 208 15.36 -19.74 -16.46
N PRO A 209 16.54 -20.13 -15.93
CA PRO A 209 16.87 -19.89 -14.52
C PRO A 209 16.70 -18.40 -14.17
N VAL A 210 16.17 -18.12 -12.97
CA VAL A 210 15.85 -16.76 -12.50
C VAL A 210 16.94 -15.73 -12.81
N ALA A 211 18.22 -16.05 -12.53
CA ALA A 211 19.32 -15.14 -12.77
C ALA A 211 19.54 -14.80 -14.26
N VAL A 212 19.35 -15.78 -15.15
CA VAL A 212 19.49 -15.62 -16.61
C VAL A 212 18.31 -14.81 -17.17
N GLU A 213 17.12 -15.04 -16.64
CA GLU A 213 15.92 -14.32 -17.05
C GLU A 213 16.02 -12.84 -16.66
N ILE A 214 16.45 -12.54 -15.43
CA ILE A 214 16.69 -11.17 -14.98
C ILE A 214 17.77 -10.48 -15.82
N ALA A 215 18.84 -11.18 -16.19
CA ALA A 215 19.85 -10.64 -17.09
C ALA A 215 19.24 -10.30 -18.46
N THR A 216 18.40 -11.19 -19.01
CA THR A 216 17.73 -10.94 -20.30
C THR A 216 16.80 -9.72 -20.24
N TRP A 217 16.07 -9.53 -19.14
CA TRP A 217 15.23 -8.34 -18.94
C TRP A 217 16.09 -7.08 -18.94
N ARG A 218 17.21 -7.09 -18.20
CA ARG A 218 18.15 -5.96 -18.13
C ARG A 218 18.82 -5.65 -19.47
N ASP A 219 19.18 -6.68 -20.23
CA ASP A 219 19.77 -6.54 -21.57
C ASP A 219 18.76 -5.92 -22.55
N ALA A 220 17.46 -6.15 -22.35
CA ALA A 220 16.37 -5.49 -23.06
C ALA A 220 16.03 -4.07 -22.52
N GLY A 221 16.75 -3.59 -21.51
CA GLY A 221 16.52 -2.30 -20.85
C GLY A 221 15.36 -2.30 -19.84
N LEU A 222 14.86 -3.46 -19.44
CA LEU A 222 13.76 -3.61 -18.49
C LEU A 222 14.32 -3.71 -17.06
N THR A 223 14.11 -2.66 -16.27
CA THR A 223 14.72 -2.51 -14.95
C THR A 223 13.74 -2.51 -13.80
N LYS A 224 12.44 -2.33 -14.07
CA LYS A 224 11.40 -2.22 -13.04
C LYS A 224 10.17 -3.06 -13.37
N TRP A 225 9.43 -3.43 -12.33
CA TRP A 225 8.11 -4.04 -12.43
C TRP A 225 7.12 -3.21 -11.61
N ILE A 226 6.23 -2.49 -12.30
CA ILE A 226 5.20 -1.66 -11.67
C ILE A 226 3.86 -1.91 -12.37
N VAL A 227 2.90 -2.43 -11.61
CA VAL A 227 1.51 -2.63 -12.05
C VAL A 227 0.66 -1.39 -11.78
N GLN A 228 -0.58 -1.38 -12.25
CA GLN A 228 -1.52 -0.30 -11.99
C GLN A 228 -2.36 -0.53 -10.73
N VAL A 229 -2.82 0.58 -10.16
CA VAL A 229 -3.80 0.56 -9.07
C VAL A 229 -5.10 0.00 -9.62
N ASN A 230 -5.63 -1.01 -8.95
CA ASN A 230 -6.92 -1.61 -9.27
C ASN A 230 -7.66 -1.98 -7.99
N ASN A 231 -8.97 -1.76 -7.96
CA ASN A 231 -9.83 -2.10 -6.84
C ASN A 231 -10.86 -3.21 -7.13
N ALA A 232 -10.67 -4.05 -8.15
CA ALA A 232 -11.47 -5.27 -8.35
C ALA A 232 -11.37 -6.24 -7.15
N ASN A 233 -10.19 -6.27 -6.52
CA ASN A 233 -9.89 -7.15 -5.40
C ASN A 233 -9.14 -6.39 -4.31
N ASP A 234 -9.35 -6.79 -3.06
CA ASP A 234 -8.42 -6.49 -1.99
C ASP A 234 -7.09 -7.18 -2.28
N GLN A 235 -6.00 -6.42 -2.12
CA GLN A 235 -4.67 -6.98 -2.23
C GLN A 235 -4.31 -7.70 -0.93
N GLY A 236 -3.88 -8.95 -1.07
CA GLY A 236 -3.54 -9.78 0.07
C GLY A 236 -2.11 -9.58 0.52
N LEU A 237 -1.88 -9.60 1.83
CA LEU A 237 -0.56 -9.57 2.43
C LEU A 237 -0.58 -10.35 3.74
N LEU A 238 0.42 -11.20 3.93
CA LEU A 238 0.70 -11.87 5.20
C LEU A 238 2.06 -11.38 5.70
N GLU A 239 2.09 -10.73 6.85
CA GLU A 239 3.31 -10.24 7.49
C GLU A 239 3.58 -11.04 8.76
N THR A 240 4.82 -11.49 8.89
CA THR A 240 5.30 -12.25 10.05
C THR A 240 6.61 -11.68 10.55
N ILE A 241 6.90 -11.89 11.83
CA ILE A 241 8.21 -11.65 12.44
C ILE A 241 8.79 -12.96 12.94
N THR A 242 10.12 -13.01 12.94
CA THR A 242 10.89 -14.14 13.44
C THR A 242 11.48 -13.77 14.80
N VAL A 243 11.20 -14.58 15.81
CA VAL A 243 11.76 -14.47 17.15
C VAL A 243 12.78 -15.57 17.34
N VAL A 244 14.02 -15.20 17.67
CA VAL A 244 15.09 -16.14 18.01
C VAL A 244 15.34 -16.01 19.51
N ASN A 245 15.11 -17.10 20.26
CA ASN A 245 15.26 -17.09 21.71
C ASN A 245 16.72 -17.30 22.15
N ALA A 246 16.98 -17.25 23.46
CA ALA A 246 18.32 -17.37 24.03
C ALA A 246 19.01 -18.72 23.75
N LEU A 247 18.28 -19.75 23.31
CA LEU A 247 18.80 -21.06 22.93
C LEU A 247 19.05 -21.18 21.41
N GLY A 248 18.79 -20.12 20.64
CA GLY A 248 18.88 -20.14 19.17
C GLY A 248 17.68 -20.78 18.48
N ILE A 249 16.61 -21.12 19.22
CA ILE A 249 15.38 -21.67 18.63
C ILE A 249 14.62 -20.52 17.97
N THR A 250 14.17 -20.78 16.75
CA THR A 250 13.46 -19.81 15.92
C THR A 250 11.96 -20.10 15.91
N SER A 251 11.17 -19.07 16.14
CA SER A 251 9.70 -19.11 16.13
C SER A 251 9.14 -17.94 15.32
N THR A 252 7.93 -18.09 14.78
CA THR A 252 7.31 -17.08 13.90
C THR A 252 6.00 -16.57 14.50
N ILE A 253 5.80 -15.25 14.48
CA ILE A 253 4.55 -14.60 14.89
C ILE A 253 3.95 -13.90 13.69
N THR A 254 2.65 -14.09 13.44
CA THR A 254 1.91 -13.29 12.46
C THR A 254 1.60 -11.92 13.06
N ILE A 255 2.04 -10.86 12.38
CA ILE A 255 1.82 -9.47 12.81
C ILE A 255 0.74 -8.78 11.99
N GLY A 256 0.39 -9.30 10.81
CA GLY A 256 -0.65 -8.73 9.99
C GLY A 256 -1.13 -9.70 8.93
N ARG A 257 -2.44 -9.66 8.65
CA ARG A 257 -3.04 -10.41 7.54
C ARG A 257 -4.13 -9.59 6.88
N VAL A 258 -3.89 -9.20 5.63
CA VAL A 258 -4.91 -8.69 4.72
C VAL A 258 -5.25 -9.83 3.76
N PRO A 259 -6.48 -10.39 3.77
CA PRO A 259 -6.86 -11.43 2.84
C PRO A 259 -7.13 -10.88 1.44
N ILE A 260 -6.86 -11.68 0.39
CA ILE A 260 -7.36 -11.39 -0.97
C ILE A 260 -8.87 -11.63 -0.97
N ARG A 261 -9.64 -10.64 -1.44
CA ARG A 261 -11.11 -10.75 -1.58
C ARG A 261 -11.57 -10.04 -2.84
N ALA A 262 -12.45 -10.66 -3.61
CA ALA A 262 -13.15 -9.97 -4.68
C ALA A 262 -14.12 -8.95 -4.09
N ARG A 263 -14.09 -7.71 -4.60
CA ARG A 263 -14.98 -6.63 -4.14
C ARG A 263 -16.33 -6.63 -4.86
N GLY A 264 -16.45 -7.39 -5.95
CA GLY A 264 -17.64 -7.42 -6.81
C GLY A 264 -17.66 -6.29 -7.84
N GLY A 265 -18.40 -6.49 -8.95
CA GLY A 265 -18.39 -5.57 -10.09
C GLY A 265 -18.83 -4.14 -9.74
N ALA A 266 -19.86 -3.98 -8.91
CA ALA A 266 -20.36 -2.67 -8.48
C ALA A 266 -19.32 -1.84 -7.71
N ALA A 267 -18.35 -2.50 -7.05
CA ALA A 267 -17.29 -1.85 -6.29
C ALA A 267 -16.00 -1.63 -7.11
N TRP A 268 -15.92 -2.15 -8.34
CA TRP A 268 -14.74 -2.07 -9.19
C TRP A 268 -14.70 -0.78 -10.01
N THR A 269 -14.57 0.35 -9.32
CA THR A 269 -14.54 1.68 -9.97
C THR A 269 -13.33 1.87 -10.90
N THR A 270 -12.21 1.20 -10.64
CA THR A 270 -11.01 1.32 -11.50
C THR A 270 -11.14 0.62 -12.85
N ALA A 271 -12.20 -0.18 -13.08
CA ALA A 271 -12.48 -0.79 -14.38
C ALA A 271 -12.55 0.27 -15.49
N ASN A 272 -13.08 1.45 -15.16
CA ASN A 272 -13.20 2.56 -16.11
C ASN A 272 -11.83 3.17 -16.49
N ALA A 273 -10.79 2.98 -15.67
CA ALA A 273 -9.43 3.32 -16.07
C ALA A 273 -8.82 2.22 -16.95
N TYR A 274 -8.86 0.99 -16.45
CA TYR A 274 -8.48 -0.23 -17.16
C TYR A 274 -9.09 -1.45 -16.47
N PHE A 275 -9.69 -2.33 -17.26
CA PHE A 275 -10.49 -3.45 -16.79
C PHE A 275 -9.82 -4.81 -17.07
N GLY A 276 -8.51 -4.81 -17.35
CA GLY A 276 -7.69 -6.02 -17.38
C GLY A 276 -7.71 -6.78 -18.71
N ILE A 277 -6.57 -7.38 -19.02
CA ILE A 277 -6.31 -8.03 -20.32
C ILE A 277 -7.31 -9.15 -20.66
N TRP A 278 -7.83 -9.86 -19.66
CA TRP A 278 -8.80 -10.93 -19.93
C TRP A 278 -10.11 -10.40 -20.49
N ASN A 279 -10.49 -9.16 -20.16
CA ASN A 279 -11.66 -8.53 -20.74
C ASN A 279 -11.34 -7.99 -22.13
N ASP A 280 -10.17 -7.39 -22.35
CA ASP A 280 -9.76 -6.97 -23.71
C ASP A 280 -9.74 -8.16 -24.68
N LEU A 281 -9.15 -9.27 -24.22
CA LEU A 281 -9.10 -10.55 -24.93
C LEU A 281 -10.51 -11.05 -25.27
N ALA A 282 -11.39 -11.15 -24.26
CA ALA A 282 -12.76 -11.64 -24.45
C ALA A 282 -13.60 -10.72 -25.35
N ILE A 283 -13.44 -9.39 -25.22
CA ILE A 283 -14.17 -8.41 -26.02
C ILE A 283 -13.79 -8.53 -27.49
N CYS A 284 -12.49 -8.57 -27.79
CA CYS A 284 -12.04 -8.75 -29.16
C CYS A 284 -12.35 -10.15 -29.70
N SER A 285 -12.19 -11.22 -28.92
CA SER A 285 -12.41 -12.59 -29.41
C SER A 285 -13.89 -12.92 -29.62
N THR A 286 -14.77 -12.47 -28.71
CA THR A 286 -16.16 -12.92 -28.65
C THR A 286 -17.13 -11.98 -29.36
N TYR A 287 -16.90 -10.67 -29.33
CA TYR A 287 -17.89 -9.69 -29.80
C TYR A 287 -17.51 -9.03 -31.11
N PHE A 288 -16.25 -8.64 -31.27
CA PHE A 288 -15.83 -7.85 -32.43
C PHE A 288 -15.04 -8.64 -33.47
N GLY A 289 -14.36 -9.71 -33.10
CA GLY A 289 -13.39 -10.38 -33.98
C GLY A 289 -12.15 -9.52 -34.28
N CYS A 290 -11.78 -8.63 -33.34
CA CYS A 290 -10.67 -7.70 -33.52
C CYS A 290 -9.32 -8.26 -33.04
N SER A 291 -8.25 -7.65 -33.51
CA SER A 291 -6.92 -7.80 -32.93
C SER A 291 -6.62 -6.70 -31.92
N LEU A 292 -5.93 -7.06 -30.83
CA LEU A 292 -5.35 -6.13 -29.87
C LEU A 292 -3.97 -5.61 -30.31
N VAL A 293 -3.37 -6.20 -31.35
CA VAL A 293 -2.08 -5.77 -31.90
C VAL A 293 -2.31 -4.59 -32.83
N ARG A 294 -1.72 -3.44 -32.53
CA ARG A 294 -1.80 -2.25 -33.39
C ARG A 294 -1.08 -2.56 -34.71
N GLY A 295 -1.70 -2.14 -35.82
CA GLY A 295 -1.17 -2.38 -37.17
C GLY A 295 -1.68 -3.66 -37.84
N ALA A 296 -2.35 -4.55 -37.11
CA ALA A 296 -3.11 -5.64 -37.73
C ALA A 296 -4.27 -5.08 -38.56
N SER A 297 -4.60 -5.76 -39.66
CA SER A 297 -5.68 -5.33 -40.57
C SER A 297 -7.07 -5.29 -39.90
N ASN A 298 -7.29 -6.15 -38.90
CA ASN A 298 -8.49 -6.18 -38.06
C ASN A 298 -8.26 -5.59 -36.66
N HIS A 299 -7.28 -4.71 -36.47
CA HIS A 299 -7.17 -3.96 -35.22
C HIS A 299 -8.45 -3.13 -34.99
N PHE A 300 -8.95 -3.05 -33.76
CA PHE A 300 -10.26 -2.43 -33.48
C PHE A 300 -10.39 -0.99 -34.00
N GLU A 301 -9.35 -0.15 -33.90
CA GLU A 301 -9.37 1.22 -34.46
C GLU A 301 -9.51 1.19 -35.99
N ALA A 302 -8.90 0.22 -36.68
CA ALA A 302 -9.01 0.05 -38.13
C ALA A 302 -10.41 -0.42 -38.56
N MET A 303 -11.14 -1.05 -37.66
CA MET A 303 -12.54 -1.44 -37.83
C MET A 303 -13.52 -0.29 -37.53
N GLY A 304 -13.01 0.86 -37.07
CA GLY A 304 -13.82 2.03 -36.71
C GLY A 304 -14.37 2.02 -35.29
N LEU A 305 -13.87 1.13 -34.42
CA LEU A 305 -14.25 1.06 -33.01
C LEU A 305 -13.39 2.02 -32.17
N ASP A 306 -14.01 2.69 -31.21
CA ASP A 306 -13.38 3.52 -30.19
C ASP A 306 -13.43 2.82 -28.83
N TRP A 307 -12.26 2.52 -28.24
CA TRP A 307 -12.19 1.75 -27.00
C TRP A 307 -12.77 2.48 -25.78
N ASP A 308 -12.85 3.82 -25.81
CA ASP A 308 -13.51 4.58 -24.74
C ASP A 308 -15.02 4.47 -24.91
N ALA A 309 -15.55 4.88 -26.06
CA ALA A 309 -16.99 5.04 -26.29
C ALA A 309 -17.73 3.72 -26.54
N ASP A 310 -17.13 2.76 -27.26
CA ASP A 310 -17.81 1.53 -27.68
C ASP A 310 -17.60 0.36 -26.70
N VAL A 311 -16.62 0.48 -25.79
CA VAL A 311 -16.20 -0.63 -24.92
C VAL A 311 -16.32 -0.31 -23.42
N VAL A 312 -15.88 0.87 -22.98
CA VAL A 312 -15.74 1.15 -21.53
C VAL A 312 -16.77 2.12 -20.99
N ALA A 313 -16.84 3.33 -21.54
CA ALA A 313 -17.69 4.38 -21.03
C ALA A 313 -19.10 4.29 -21.62
N GLU A 314 -20.08 4.82 -20.87
CA GLU A 314 -21.47 4.90 -21.32
C GLU A 314 -21.60 5.74 -22.60
N GLU A 315 -22.52 5.34 -23.48
CA GLU A 315 -22.88 6.07 -24.70
C GLU A 315 -23.42 7.49 -24.39
N VAL A 316 -23.99 7.72 -23.19
CA VAL A 316 -24.52 9.02 -22.76
C VAL A 316 -23.48 9.79 -21.94
N PRO A 317 -22.90 10.89 -22.47
CA PRO A 317 -21.89 11.65 -21.73
C PRO A 317 -22.50 12.39 -20.54
N SER A 318 -21.85 12.30 -19.38
CA SER A 318 -22.11 13.17 -18.23
C SER A 318 -21.09 14.32 -18.20
N PRO A 319 -21.36 15.42 -17.48
CA PRO A 319 -20.36 16.47 -17.26
C PRO A 319 -19.04 15.92 -16.70
N THR A 320 -19.09 14.91 -15.82
CA THR A 320 -17.90 14.24 -15.29
C THR A 320 -17.14 13.51 -16.39
N THR A 321 -17.81 12.69 -17.21
CA THR A 321 -17.11 11.93 -18.26
C THR A 321 -16.51 12.86 -19.32
N LEU A 322 -17.18 13.97 -19.65
CA LEU A 322 -16.65 15.00 -20.54
C LEU A 322 -15.39 15.68 -19.97
N LEU A 323 -15.39 16.02 -18.69
CA LEU A 323 -14.23 16.63 -18.02
C LEU A 323 -13.06 15.64 -17.95
N VAL A 324 -13.31 14.37 -17.65
CA VAL A 324 -12.28 13.32 -17.59
C VAL A 324 -11.65 13.12 -18.96
N ARG A 325 -12.46 12.94 -20.01
CA ARG A 325 -11.97 12.84 -21.40
C ARG A 325 -11.13 14.04 -21.81
N ARG A 326 -11.52 15.24 -21.39
CA ARG A 326 -10.83 16.50 -21.74
C ARG A 326 -9.50 16.70 -21.00
N TYR A 327 -9.46 16.43 -19.71
CA TYR A 327 -8.32 16.81 -18.85
C TYR A 327 -7.45 15.64 -18.40
N ILE A 328 -7.94 14.41 -18.45
CA ILE A 328 -7.22 13.21 -18.02
C ILE A 328 -6.93 12.32 -19.23
N GLY A 329 -7.97 11.88 -19.93
CA GLY A 329 -7.85 11.02 -21.11
C GLY A 329 -9.06 10.11 -21.32
N PRO A 330 -9.00 9.27 -22.36
CA PRO A 330 -10.08 8.33 -22.67
C PRO A 330 -10.19 7.23 -21.62
N PHE A 331 -11.43 6.83 -21.30
CA PHE A 331 -11.69 5.66 -20.45
C PHE A 331 -11.13 4.38 -21.10
N GLY A 332 -10.78 3.40 -20.26
CA GLY A 332 -10.08 2.18 -20.72
C GLY A 332 -8.61 2.37 -21.11
N SER A 333 -8.10 3.60 -21.05
CA SER A 333 -6.74 3.99 -21.42
C SER A 333 -6.07 4.92 -20.39
N LEU A 334 -6.59 4.94 -19.17
CA LEU A 334 -6.07 5.76 -18.07
C LEU A 334 -5.06 4.96 -17.26
N ASP A 335 -3.86 5.52 -17.04
CA ASP A 335 -2.83 4.85 -16.27
C ASP A 335 -2.91 5.25 -14.79
N LEU A 336 -3.32 4.34 -13.91
CA LEU A 336 -3.39 4.58 -12.46
C LEU A 336 -2.12 4.08 -11.77
N ARG A 337 -1.35 4.98 -11.15
CA ARG A 337 -0.09 4.66 -10.46
C ARG A 337 -0.18 5.01 -8.98
N PHE A 338 0.40 4.14 -8.14
CA PHE A 338 0.55 4.42 -6.72
C PHE A 338 1.72 5.39 -6.53
N VAL A 339 1.47 6.49 -5.81
CA VAL A 339 2.52 7.45 -5.42
C VAL A 339 2.92 7.14 -3.98
N ALA A 340 4.15 6.69 -3.79
CA ALA A 340 4.68 6.41 -2.45
C ALA A 340 4.82 7.72 -1.64
N VAL A 341 4.62 7.63 -0.33
CA VAL A 341 4.86 8.76 0.57
C VAL A 341 6.35 9.12 0.52
N PRO A 342 6.73 10.39 0.28
CA PRO A 342 8.13 10.75 0.18
C PRO A 342 8.92 10.42 1.46
N PRO A 343 10.15 9.89 1.34
CA PRO A 343 11.02 9.57 2.47
C PRO A 343 11.19 10.70 3.50
N VAL A 344 11.29 11.95 3.03
CA VAL A 344 11.47 13.12 3.89
C VAL A 344 10.24 13.33 4.80
N LEU A 345 9.03 13.08 4.29
CA LEU A 345 7.80 13.20 5.07
C LEU A 345 7.65 12.04 6.06
N LEU A 346 8.00 10.81 5.66
CA LEU A 346 8.02 9.67 6.58
C LEU A 346 8.99 9.89 7.74
N ASN A 347 10.19 10.41 7.47
CA ASN A 347 11.17 10.73 8.50
C ASN A 347 10.68 11.83 9.45
N LEU A 348 10.00 12.85 8.90
CA LEU A 348 9.40 13.92 9.70
C LEU A 348 8.32 13.39 10.65
N VAL A 349 7.42 12.55 10.15
CA VAL A 349 6.36 11.92 10.97
C VAL A 349 6.97 10.96 11.99
N ALA A 350 7.97 10.16 11.61
CA ALA A 350 8.64 9.25 12.52
C ALA A 350 9.31 10.01 13.67
N GLU A 351 10.00 11.11 13.38
CA GLU A 351 10.65 11.93 14.40
C GLU A 351 9.63 12.64 15.30
N PHE A 352 8.53 13.14 14.74
CA PHE A 352 7.41 13.66 15.51
C PHE A 352 6.88 12.61 16.49
N LEU A 353 6.48 11.43 16.01
CA LEU A 353 5.88 10.39 16.84
C LEU A 353 6.86 9.94 17.94
N ARG A 354 8.15 9.80 17.61
CA ARG A 354 9.19 9.43 18.56
C ARG A 354 9.30 10.43 19.72
N GLN A 355 9.42 11.72 19.41
CA GLN A 355 9.51 12.75 20.44
C GLN A 355 8.18 12.91 21.20
N TYR A 356 7.07 12.92 20.46
CA TYR A 356 5.73 13.09 21.01
C TYR A 356 5.36 12.02 22.04
N TYR A 357 5.55 10.75 21.71
CA TYR A 357 5.25 9.66 22.64
C TYR A 357 6.24 9.59 23.81
N ASP A 358 7.51 9.92 23.64
CA ASP A 358 8.47 9.98 24.74
C ASP A 358 8.08 11.05 25.77
N GLU A 359 7.67 12.24 25.32
CA GLU A 359 7.18 13.32 26.18
C GLU A 359 5.84 12.97 26.86
N LEU A 360 4.88 12.39 26.13
CA LEU A 360 3.63 11.89 26.72
C LEU A 360 3.86 10.83 27.80
N GLN A 361 4.95 10.06 27.73
CA GLN A 361 5.28 9.11 28.79
C GLN A 361 5.96 9.78 30.00
N ARG A 362 6.69 10.89 29.81
CA ARG A 362 7.36 11.64 30.87
C ARG A 362 6.40 12.51 31.68
N ASP A 363 5.45 13.17 31.03
CA ASP A 363 4.59 14.16 31.67
C ASP A 363 3.16 13.65 31.86
N ALA A 364 2.67 13.68 33.10
CA ALA A 364 1.33 13.18 33.42
C ALA A 364 0.22 14.10 32.90
N THR A 365 0.43 15.42 32.89
CA THR A 365 -0.52 16.42 32.41
C THR A 365 -0.68 16.32 30.89
N ALA A 366 0.43 16.17 30.16
CA ALA A 366 0.42 15.95 28.71
C ALA A 366 -0.34 14.66 28.36
N ARG A 367 -0.08 13.57 29.11
CA ARG A 367 -0.77 12.29 28.95
C ARG A 367 -2.26 12.37 29.23
N GLU A 368 -2.67 13.12 30.25
CA GLU A 368 -4.08 13.33 30.57
C GLU A 368 -4.80 14.15 29.50
N ALA A 369 -4.18 15.24 29.04
CA ALA A 369 -4.69 16.04 27.92
C ALA A 369 -4.83 15.20 26.64
N TYR A 370 -3.85 14.34 26.34
CA TYR A 370 -3.91 13.41 25.21
C TYR A 370 -5.08 12.44 25.33
N ARG A 371 -5.27 11.82 26.51
CA ARG A 371 -6.36 10.87 26.77
C ARG A 371 -7.74 11.53 26.72
N ALA A 372 -7.82 12.81 27.05
CA ALA A 372 -9.06 13.57 26.96
C ALA A 372 -9.47 13.85 25.51
N PHE A 373 -8.52 13.89 24.56
CA PHE A 373 -8.79 14.21 23.15
C PHE A 373 -9.81 13.24 22.52
N VAL A 374 -10.87 13.78 21.92
CA VAL A 374 -11.87 13.00 21.21
C VAL A 374 -11.74 13.25 19.70
N PRO A 375 -11.37 12.24 18.89
CA PRO A 375 -11.34 12.37 17.44
C PRO A 375 -12.71 12.74 16.85
N VAL A 376 -12.71 13.60 15.85
CA VAL A 376 -13.95 14.08 15.22
C VAL A 376 -13.84 14.17 13.71
N ASN A 377 -14.94 13.88 13.03
CA ASN A 377 -15.08 14.08 11.59
C ASN A 377 -15.62 15.49 11.34
N VAL A 378 -14.89 16.25 10.52
CA VAL A 378 -15.23 17.62 10.14
C VAL A 378 -15.40 17.72 8.63
N ASP A 379 -16.14 18.72 8.15
CA ASP A 379 -16.55 18.87 6.75
C ASP A 379 -16.02 20.16 6.10
N PRO A 380 -14.69 20.36 6.05
CA PRO A 380 -14.11 21.56 5.49
C PRO A 380 -14.33 21.60 3.97
N ILE A 381 -14.79 22.75 3.49
CA ILE A 381 -14.97 23.04 2.08
C ILE A 381 -14.16 24.30 1.75
N PRO A 382 -13.30 24.28 0.71
CA PRO A 382 -12.62 25.48 0.25
C PRO A 382 -13.63 26.60 -0.02
N PRO A 383 -13.39 27.85 0.43
CA PRO A 383 -14.34 28.95 0.24
C PRO A 383 -14.76 29.18 -1.23
N ALA A 384 -13.84 28.90 -2.17
CA ALA A 384 -14.07 29.00 -3.61
C ALA A 384 -15.10 27.98 -4.15
N TRP A 385 -15.46 26.97 -3.37
CA TRP A 385 -16.42 25.93 -3.77
C TRP A 385 -17.85 26.22 -3.30
N ASN A 386 -18.05 27.33 -2.57
CA ASN A 386 -19.38 27.73 -2.12
C ASN A 386 -20.29 28.09 -3.32
N GLY A 387 -21.52 27.55 -3.31
CA GLY A 387 -22.51 27.80 -4.35
C GLY A 387 -22.33 26.98 -5.64
N LEU A 388 -21.37 26.05 -5.68
CA LEU A 388 -21.19 25.15 -6.81
C LEU A 388 -22.11 23.91 -6.72
N SER A 389 -22.32 23.28 -7.87
CA SER A 389 -22.95 21.96 -7.98
C SER A 389 -21.88 20.89 -8.22
N PHE A 390 -21.98 19.78 -7.51
CA PHE A 390 -20.98 18.71 -7.52
C PHE A 390 -21.55 17.44 -8.14
N TYR A 391 -20.77 16.77 -8.98
CA TYR A 391 -21.17 15.53 -9.66
C TYR A 391 -20.53 14.26 -9.07
N GLY A 392 -19.66 14.41 -8.06
CA GLY A 392 -18.90 13.32 -7.44
C GLY A 392 -17.49 13.78 -7.03
N GLY A 393 -16.75 12.92 -6.33
CA GLY A 393 -15.32 13.12 -6.03
C GLY A 393 -14.40 12.08 -6.69
N ASN A 394 -14.97 11.10 -7.40
CA ASN A 394 -14.25 10.06 -8.10
C ASN A 394 -14.38 10.25 -9.63
N PRO A 395 -13.27 10.57 -10.34
CA PRO A 395 -13.31 10.79 -11.79
C PRO A 395 -13.62 9.52 -12.60
N LEU A 396 -13.58 8.34 -11.96
CA LEU A 396 -13.89 7.07 -12.61
C LEU A 396 -15.39 6.73 -12.49
N CYS A 397 -16.21 7.60 -11.90
CA CYS A 397 -17.65 7.42 -11.78
C CYS A 397 -18.40 8.37 -12.69
N ALA A 398 -19.25 7.83 -13.57
CA ALA A 398 -20.09 8.59 -14.50
C ALA A 398 -21.30 9.20 -13.78
N GLY A 399 -21.05 10.12 -12.84
CA GLY A 399 -22.11 10.79 -12.08
C GLY A 399 -22.98 11.66 -12.98
N HIS A 400 -24.29 11.39 -13.01
CA HIS A 400 -25.29 12.20 -13.74
C HIS A 400 -26.08 13.13 -12.81
N VAL A 401 -26.07 12.88 -11.50
CA VAL A 401 -26.89 13.61 -10.53
C VAL A 401 -26.06 14.59 -9.73
N THR A 402 -26.46 15.86 -9.74
CA THR A 402 -25.81 16.91 -8.96
C THR A 402 -26.10 16.80 -7.45
N ARG A 403 -25.16 17.29 -6.64
CA ARG A 403 -25.28 17.51 -5.21
C ARG A 403 -24.90 18.95 -4.85
N ALA A 404 -25.44 19.44 -3.75
CA ALA A 404 -25.11 20.76 -3.19
C ALA A 404 -23.93 20.72 -2.22
N TYR A 405 -23.23 19.59 -2.12
CA TYR A 405 -22.08 19.36 -1.25
C TYR A 405 -21.02 18.57 -2.02
N PRO A 406 -19.73 18.80 -1.77
CA PRO A 406 -18.67 17.96 -2.32
C PRO A 406 -18.78 16.56 -1.73
N GLN A 407 -18.65 15.54 -2.57
CA GLN A 407 -18.57 14.14 -2.15
C GLN A 407 -17.13 13.74 -1.86
N GLU A 408 -16.95 12.64 -1.13
CA GLU A 408 -15.63 12.05 -0.88
C GLU A 408 -14.82 11.87 -2.17
N THR A 409 -13.52 12.15 -2.08
CA THR A 409 -12.58 11.97 -3.20
C THR A 409 -12.35 10.50 -3.49
N PHE A 410 -11.87 10.17 -4.69
CA PHE A 410 -11.48 8.82 -5.08
C PHE A 410 -10.87 8.00 -3.93
N GLY A 411 -11.62 7.00 -3.47
CA GLY A 411 -11.19 6.03 -2.48
C GLY A 411 -11.05 4.63 -3.07
N PHE A 412 -10.05 3.86 -2.64
CA PHE A 412 -9.91 2.47 -3.08
C PHE A 412 -11.16 1.64 -2.77
N TYR A 413 -11.81 1.92 -1.64
CA TYR A 413 -12.97 1.19 -1.14
C TYR A 413 -14.32 1.78 -1.57
N GLU A 414 -14.30 2.85 -2.35
CA GLU A 414 -15.52 3.50 -2.85
C GLU A 414 -16.21 2.65 -3.92
N ALA A 415 -17.50 2.94 -4.13
CA ALA A 415 -18.34 2.47 -5.22
C ALA A 415 -19.09 3.68 -5.79
N CYS A 416 -19.43 3.67 -7.08
CA CYS A 416 -19.97 4.85 -7.77
C CYS A 416 -21.39 5.24 -7.36
N ASP A 417 -22.09 4.38 -6.62
CA ASP A 417 -23.41 4.64 -6.05
C ASP A 417 -23.35 5.40 -4.69
N ASN A 418 -22.17 5.48 -4.07
CA ASN A 418 -22.00 6.16 -2.79
C ASN A 418 -21.87 7.68 -2.96
N SER A 419 -22.81 8.43 -2.36
CA SER A 419 -22.81 9.89 -2.33
C SER A 419 -22.57 10.44 -0.92
N VAL A 420 -21.43 10.08 -0.32
CA VAL A 420 -21.06 10.52 1.03
C VAL A 420 -20.42 11.92 0.97
N PRO A 421 -20.81 12.88 1.83
CA PRO A 421 -20.15 14.18 1.91
C PRO A 421 -18.66 14.04 2.22
N TYR A 422 -17.83 14.91 1.64
CA TYR A 422 -16.41 14.99 1.95
C TYR A 422 -16.19 15.36 3.42
N THR A 423 -15.39 14.54 4.11
CA THR A 423 -15.02 14.75 5.51
C THR A 423 -13.54 14.44 5.73
N ILE A 424 -12.97 15.04 6.79
CA ILE A 424 -11.64 14.69 7.29
C ILE A 424 -11.72 14.37 8.78
N VAL A 425 -10.84 13.48 9.24
CA VAL A 425 -10.74 13.13 10.66
C VAL A 425 -9.66 13.99 11.34
N LEU A 426 -10.06 14.76 12.35
CA LEU A 426 -9.12 15.40 13.28
C LEU A 426 -8.84 14.43 14.42
N GLY A 427 -7.73 13.70 14.34
CA GLY A 427 -7.25 12.76 15.36
C GLY A 427 -6.26 13.41 16.33
N SER A 428 -5.99 12.76 17.47
CA SER A 428 -5.07 13.26 18.50
C SER A 428 -3.68 13.55 17.93
N ASP A 429 -3.10 12.55 17.25
CA ASP A 429 -1.76 12.65 16.67
C ASP A 429 -1.75 13.61 15.47
N SER A 430 -2.71 13.47 14.55
CA SER A 430 -2.74 14.24 13.30
C SER A 430 -3.04 15.73 13.52
N ALA A 431 -3.92 16.07 14.47
CA ALA A 431 -4.22 17.47 14.79
C ALA A 431 -3.05 18.16 15.49
N VAL A 432 -2.38 17.48 16.43
CA VAL A 432 -1.18 18.03 17.08
C VAL A 432 -0.04 18.18 16.09
N PHE A 433 0.21 17.16 15.26
CA PHE A 433 1.18 17.23 14.18
C PHE A 433 0.91 18.42 13.26
N ALA A 434 -0.33 18.61 12.81
CA ALA A 434 -0.70 19.71 11.94
C ALA A 434 -0.49 21.09 12.61
N LEU A 435 -0.87 21.24 13.89
CA LEU A 435 -0.66 22.48 14.66
C LEU A 435 0.81 22.81 14.90
N LEU A 436 1.69 21.82 14.93
CA LEU A 436 3.13 22.03 15.00
C LEU A 436 3.69 22.32 13.60
N ALA A 437 3.28 21.57 12.58
CA ALA A 437 3.69 21.71 11.18
C ALA A 437 3.42 23.12 10.62
N MET A 438 2.28 23.72 10.96
CA MET A 438 1.93 25.10 10.56
C MET A 438 2.75 26.18 11.29
N GLY A 439 3.58 25.82 12.28
CA GLY A 439 4.32 26.77 13.10
C GLY A 439 3.43 27.65 13.99
N PRO A 440 3.94 28.79 14.48
CA PRO A 440 3.12 29.73 15.23
C PRO A 440 1.99 30.25 14.33
N LEU A 441 0.74 29.97 14.73
CA LEU A 441 -0.44 30.44 14.00
C LEU A 441 -0.32 31.96 13.82
N PRO A 442 -0.24 32.47 12.57
CA PRO A 442 0.13 33.84 12.29
C PRO A 442 -0.90 34.88 12.78
N ARG A 443 -2.05 34.42 13.29
CA ARG A 443 -3.18 35.24 13.72
C ARG A 443 -3.86 34.65 14.95
N VAL A 444 -4.30 35.52 15.85
CA VAL A 444 -5.09 35.18 17.06
C VAL A 444 -6.36 34.38 16.70
N ASN A 445 -6.91 34.57 15.50
CA ASN A 445 -8.15 33.93 15.04
C ASN A 445 -7.95 32.76 14.06
N ALA A 446 -6.72 32.25 13.88
CA ALA A 446 -6.46 31.24 12.85
C ALA A 446 -7.33 29.97 13.01
N LYS A 447 -7.60 29.51 14.24
CA LYS A 447 -8.51 28.37 14.48
C LYS A 447 -9.93 28.65 13.99
N VAL A 448 -10.43 29.88 14.21
CA VAL A 448 -11.76 30.31 13.77
C VAL A 448 -11.82 30.37 12.25
N GLU A 449 -10.78 30.89 11.60
CA GLU A 449 -10.68 30.92 10.13
C GLU A 449 -10.63 29.49 9.55
N ILE A 450 -9.81 28.61 10.13
CA ILE A 450 -9.69 27.19 9.72
C ILE A 450 -11.03 26.48 9.85
N CYS A 451 -11.66 26.57 11.03
CA CYS A 451 -12.94 25.91 11.27
C CYS A 451 -14.10 26.59 10.55
N GLY A 452 -13.97 27.85 10.14
CA GLY A 452 -14.92 28.54 9.27
C GLY A 452 -15.05 27.92 7.88
N MET A 453 -14.08 27.10 7.46
CA MET A 453 -14.20 26.27 6.24
C MET A 453 -15.19 25.11 6.43
N CYS A 454 -15.46 24.68 7.66
CA CYS A 454 -16.43 23.62 7.92
C CYS A 454 -17.84 24.12 7.65
N ARG A 455 -18.63 23.33 6.92
CA ARG A 455 -19.99 23.72 6.56
C ARG A 455 -20.97 23.53 7.71
N THR A 456 -20.89 22.38 8.39
CA THR A 456 -21.80 22.02 9.49
C THR A 456 -21.07 21.69 10.79
N LYS A 457 -19.73 21.53 10.73
CA LYS A 457 -18.90 21.04 11.84
C LYS A 457 -17.96 22.08 12.43
N GLN A 458 -18.32 23.37 12.38
CA GLN A 458 -17.45 24.46 12.86
C GLN A 458 -17.12 24.35 14.34
N LEU A 459 -18.12 24.08 15.19
CA LEU A 459 -17.92 23.94 16.65
C LEU A 459 -17.09 22.70 16.98
N ASP A 460 -17.45 21.56 16.40
CA ASP A 460 -16.73 20.28 16.53
C ASP A 460 -15.24 20.43 16.12
N CYS A 461 -14.98 21.14 15.01
CA CYS A 461 -13.62 21.48 14.58
C CYS A 461 -12.89 22.35 15.61
N HIS A 462 -13.54 23.40 16.10
CA HIS A 462 -12.94 24.35 17.03
C HIS A 462 -12.55 23.66 18.34
N ASP A 463 -13.41 22.78 18.85
CA ASP A 463 -13.17 22.02 20.07
C ASP A 463 -11.99 21.06 19.89
N ALA A 464 -11.94 20.31 18.79
CA ALA A 464 -10.82 19.42 18.49
C ALA A 464 -9.48 20.18 18.33
N LEU A 465 -9.44 21.31 17.63
CA LEU A 465 -8.22 22.14 17.52
C LEU A 465 -7.82 22.77 18.86
N SER A 466 -8.78 23.04 19.74
CA SER A 466 -8.53 23.52 21.09
C SER A 466 -7.91 22.43 21.95
N MET A 467 -8.45 21.21 21.94
CA MET A 467 -7.86 20.05 22.62
C MET A 467 -6.45 19.75 22.11
N ALA A 468 -6.23 19.76 20.80
CA ALA A 468 -4.90 19.57 20.22
C ALA A 468 -3.91 20.66 20.68
N SER A 469 -4.38 21.91 20.84
CA SER A 469 -3.54 22.98 21.37
C SER A 469 -3.18 22.76 22.83
N THR A 470 -4.13 22.32 23.66
CA THR A 470 -3.87 21.95 25.05
C THR A 470 -2.82 20.84 25.15
N VAL A 471 -2.89 19.81 24.29
CA VAL A 471 -1.87 18.76 24.25
C VAL A 471 -0.52 19.33 23.85
N ARG A 472 -0.48 20.17 22.80
CA ARG A 472 0.75 20.83 22.31
C ARG A 472 1.40 21.71 23.38
N GLU A 473 0.62 22.49 24.12
CA GLU A 473 1.10 23.40 25.18
C GLU A 473 1.71 22.64 26.36
N ASN A 474 1.22 21.44 26.64
CA ASN A 474 1.79 20.55 27.65
C ASN A 474 3.05 19.79 27.17
N ILE A 475 3.50 19.98 25.92
CA ILE A 475 4.72 19.36 25.36
C ILE A 475 5.64 20.46 24.79
N PRO A 476 6.24 21.31 25.64
CA PRO A 476 7.04 22.45 25.19
C PRO A 476 8.30 22.04 24.42
N ALA A 477 8.79 20.81 24.61
CA ALA A 477 9.93 20.26 23.88
C ALA A 477 9.73 20.24 22.35
N LEU A 478 8.48 20.20 21.88
CA LEU A 478 8.13 20.20 20.45
C LEU A 478 7.94 21.60 19.85
N SER A 479 8.12 22.68 20.62
CA SER A 479 7.90 24.06 20.15
C SER A 479 8.74 24.48 18.93
N GLY A 480 9.86 23.80 18.66
CA GLY A 480 10.71 24.01 17.49
C GLY A 480 10.42 23.06 16.31
N PHE A 481 9.37 22.26 16.37
CA PHE A 481 8.94 21.38 15.28
C PHE A 481 8.04 22.13 14.27
N PRO A 482 8.14 21.87 12.96
CA PRO A 482 9.11 20.99 12.32
C PRO A 482 10.47 21.69 12.22
N PRO A 483 11.60 20.94 12.26
CA PRO A 483 12.89 21.54 11.97
C PRO A 483 12.85 22.19 10.57
N GLN A 484 13.33 23.43 10.45
CA GLN A 484 13.40 24.10 9.15
C GLN A 484 14.29 23.31 8.19
N GLN A 485 13.67 22.60 7.25
CA GLN A 485 14.34 21.77 6.26
C GLN A 485 13.94 22.26 4.86
N PRO A 486 14.83 22.95 4.13
CA PRO A 486 14.55 23.40 2.75
C PRO A 486 14.10 22.26 1.82
N ALA A 487 14.65 21.06 2.02
CA ALA A 487 14.25 19.86 1.29
C ALA A 487 12.78 19.48 1.52
N LEU A 488 12.27 19.62 2.75
CA LEU A 488 10.88 19.34 3.07
C LEU A 488 9.94 20.27 2.29
N LEU A 489 10.20 21.57 2.31
CA LEU A 489 9.40 22.56 1.57
C LEU A 489 9.39 22.30 0.07
N SER A 490 10.54 21.92 -0.52
CA SER A 490 10.60 21.55 -1.94
C SER A 490 9.74 20.33 -2.28
N VAL A 491 9.76 19.29 -1.43
CA VAL A 491 8.98 18.07 -1.62
C VAL A 491 7.49 18.36 -1.47
N LEU A 492 7.08 19.13 -0.46
CA LEU A 492 5.69 19.53 -0.29
C LEU A 492 5.17 20.31 -1.50
N ALA A 493 5.96 21.26 -2.01
CA ALA A 493 5.60 22.02 -3.21
C ALA A 493 5.36 21.12 -4.42
N THR A 494 6.19 20.07 -4.62
CA THR A 494 5.96 19.08 -5.69
C THR A 494 4.68 18.26 -5.51
N LEU A 495 4.17 18.15 -4.29
CA LEU A 495 2.91 17.48 -3.95
C LEU A 495 1.71 18.46 -3.89
N ASN A 496 1.90 19.73 -4.25
CA ASN A 496 0.93 20.81 -4.01
C ASN A 496 0.46 20.91 -2.55
N LEU A 497 1.33 20.56 -1.61
CA LEU A 497 1.14 20.74 -0.17
C LEU A 497 1.87 22.01 0.29
N THR A 498 1.28 22.71 1.25
CA THR A 498 1.89 23.88 1.91
C THR A 498 2.03 23.60 3.39
N MET A 499 3.21 23.86 3.97
CA MET A 499 3.45 23.92 5.42
C MET A 499 3.62 25.36 5.85
#